data_AF-A0A357V652-F1
#
_entry.id   AF-A0A357V652-F1
#
_cell.length_a   1.000
_cell.length_b   1.000
_cell.length_c   1.000
_cell.angle_alpha   90.00
_cell.angle_beta   90.00
_cell.angle_gamma   90.00
#
_symmetry.space_group_name_H-M   'P 1'
#
loop_
_entity.id
_entity.type
_entity.pdbx_description
1 polymer ?
#
loop_
_entity_poly.entity_id
_entity_poly.type
_entity_poly.pdbx_seq_one_letter_code
_entity_poly.pdbx_strand_id
1 'polypeptide(L)'
;DPDRTYGVIGLQGLAKQFVETDANLFLSETGDLSARLEAEVDWRLTQRLILQPTAEINVAFSEDRRIHSGAGINTVEAGLRLKYEIRREFAPYVGLHYERKVGATANFARNEGEDTDSLRFVAGVSFWF
;
A
#
# COMPACT_ATOMS: atom_id res chain seq x y z
N ASP A 1 13.67 -14.94 2.81
CA ASP A 1 13.66 -13.58 3.38
C ASP A 1 14.91 -13.34 4.18
N PRO A 2 15.70 -12.30 3.90
CA PRO A 2 16.66 -11.82 4.88
C PRO A 2 15.89 -11.19 6.04
N ASP A 3 16.01 -11.76 7.23
CA ASP A 3 15.54 -11.11 8.46
C ASP A 3 16.14 -9.70 8.51
N ARG A 4 15.28 -8.69 8.58
CA ARG A 4 15.69 -7.29 8.65
C ARG A 4 14.89 -6.54 9.69
N THR A 5 15.61 -5.91 10.59
CA THR A 5 15.03 -4.98 11.55
C THR A 5 14.90 -3.59 10.93
N TYR A 6 13.75 -2.96 11.11
CA TYR A 6 13.50 -1.58 10.69
C TYR A 6 13.08 -0.72 11.88
N GLY A 7 13.69 0.45 12.01
CA GLY A 7 13.12 1.55 12.78
C GLY A 7 12.13 2.33 11.93
N VAL A 8 10.98 2.69 12.48
CA VAL A 8 9.91 3.38 11.74
C VAL A 8 9.47 4.63 12.48
N ILE A 9 9.34 5.74 11.74
CA ILE A 9 8.70 6.97 12.21
C ILE A 9 7.54 7.27 11.26
N GLY A 10 6.33 7.32 11.81
CA GLY A 10 5.10 7.55 11.07
C GLY A 10 4.43 8.87 11.44
N LEU A 11 3.86 9.53 10.45
CA LEU A 11 2.93 10.65 10.60
C LEU A 11 1.58 10.24 10.02
N GLN A 12 0.53 10.32 10.82
CA GLN A 12 -0.84 10.03 10.42
C GLN A 12 -1.68 11.30 10.50
N GLY A 13 -2.57 11.50 9.53
CA GLY A 13 -3.45 12.65 9.50
C GLY A 13 -4.72 12.44 8.70
N LEU A 14 -5.64 13.39 8.83
CA LEU A 14 -6.88 13.48 8.06
C LEU A 14 -6.89 14.78 7.28
N ALA A 15 -6.77 14.70 5.96
CA ALA A 15 -6.77 15.84 5.06
C ALA A 15 -8.20 16.27 4.65
N LYS A 16 -8.29 17.31 3.80
CA LYS A 16 -9.57 17.78 3.26
C LYS A 16 -10.31 16.63 2.57
N GLN A 17 -11.64 16.67 2.62
CA GLN A 17 -12.52 15.60 2.10
C GLN A 17 -12.43 14.25 2.84
N PHE A 18 -11.92 14.23 4.08
CA PHE A 18 -11.77 13.00 4.88
C PHE A 18 -10.82 11.98 4.25
N VAL A 19 -9.77 12.49 3.59
CA VAL A 19 -8.68 11.64 3.09
C VAL A 19 -7.79 11.31 4.27
N GLU A 20 -7.77 10.05 4.69
CA GLU A 20 -6.81 9.53 5.65
C GLU A 20 -5.46 9.44 4.94
N THR A 21 -4.40 9.91 5.59
CA THR A 21 -3.06 9.98 5.00
C THR A 21 -2.03 9.53 6.02
N ASP A 22 -1.16 8.64 5.58
CA ASP A 22 -0.09 8.09 6.36
C ASP A 22 1.24 8.28 5.62
N ALA A 23 2.24 8.78 6.34
CA ALA A 23 3.58 8.98 5.83
C ALA A 23 4.57 8.32 6.78
N ASN A 24 5.19 7.23 6.32
CA ASN A 24 6.11 6.42 7.12
C ASN A 24 7.51 6.51 6.55
N LEU A 25 8.50 6.74 7.41
CA LEU A 25 9.92 6.66 7.09
C LEU A 25 10.52 5.45 7.79
N PHE A 26 11.22 4.61 7.04
CA PHE A 26 11.82 3.36 7.49
C PHE A 26 13.34 3.45 7.38
N LEU A 27 14.05 3.07 8.44
CA LEU A 27 15.49 2.90 8.45
C LEU A 27 15.82 1.46 8.80
N SER A 28 16.44 0.74 7.88
CA SER A 28 16.91 -0.63 8.12
C SER A 28 18.17 -0.64 8.99
N GLU A 29 18.41 -1.77 9.66
CA GLU A 29 19.67 -2.03 10.39
C GLU A 29 20.93 -1.98 9.51
N THR A 30 20.78 -2.18 8.19
CA THR A 30 21.86 -2.07 7.20
C THR A 30 22.08 -0.64 6.70
N GLY A 31 21.29 0.33 7.18
CA GLY A 31 21.40 1.75 6.83
C GLY A 31 20.58 2.18 5.61
N ASP A 32 19.84 1.26 4.98
CA ASP A 32 18.94 1.57 3.87
C ASP A 32 17.72 2.35 4.38
N LEU A 33 17.48 3.52 3.78
CA LEU A 33 16.35 4.39 4.09
C LEU A 33 15.26 4.25 3.01
N SER A 34 14.01 4.13 3.42
CA SER A 34 12.85 4.15 2.54
C SER A 34 11.68 4.93 3.16
N ALA A 35 10.73 5.33 2.34
CA ALA A 35 9.50 5.99 2.77
C ALA A 35 8.28 5.35 2.08
N ARG A 36 7.15 5.41 2.77
CA ARG A 36 5.83 5.05 2.24
C ARG A 36 4.87 6.20 2.47
N LEU A 37 4.10 6.51 1.44
CA LEU A 37 2.98 7.43 1.51
C LEU A 37 1.72 6.66 1.14
N GLU A 38 0.71 6.69 2.00
CA GLU A 38 -0.57 6.06 1.80
C GLU A 38 -1.68 7.10 1.93
N ALA A 39 -2.71 6.97 1.09
CA ALA A 39 -3.91 7.77 1.14
C ALA A 39 -5.14 6.90 0.95
N GLU A 40 -6.14 7.09 1.79
CA GLU A 40 -7.40 6.34 1.79
C GLU A 40 -8.59 7.27 1.97
N VAL A 41 -9.74 6.91 1.40
CA VAL A 41 -11.00 7.66 1.58
C VAL A 41 -12.16 6.73 1.82
N ASP A 42 -12.94 6.95 2.87
CA ASP A 42 -14.16 6.20 3.15
C ASP A 42 -15.40 6.88 2.54
N TRP A 43 -15.71 6.58 1.28
CA TRP A 43 -16.90 7.11 0.61
C TRP A 43 -18.15 6.27 0.88
N ARG A 44 -19.03 6.81 1.73
CA ARG A 44 -20.35 6.26 2.00
C ARG A 44 -21.29 6.48 0.82
N LEU A 45 -21.43 5.44 -0.02
CA LEU A 45 -22.40 5.41 -1.11
C LEU A 45 -23.84 5.29 -0.58
N THR A 46 -24.02 4.52 0.50
CA THR A 46 -25.28 4.42 1.26
C THR A 46 -24.98 4.36 2.77
N GLN A 47 -26.00 4.21 3.61
CA GLN A 47 -25.83 3.99 5.05
C GLN A 47 -25.12 2.66 5.41
N ARG A 48 -24.95 1.75 4.45
CA ARG A 48 -24.31 0.43 4.64
C ARG A 48 -23.25 0.09 3.61
N LEU A 49 -23.15 0.85 2.52
CA LEU A 49 -22.24 0.56 1.41
C LEU A 49 -21.15 1.64 1.38
N ILE A 50 -19.91 1.22 1.56
CA ILE A 50 -18.73 2.09 1.62
C ILE A 50 -17.79 1.68 0.49
N LEU A 51 -17.42 2.65 -0.34
CA LEU A 51 -16.37 2.52 -1.34
C LEU A 51 -15.10 3.17 -0.79
N GLN A 52 -14.02 2.41 -0.80
CA GLN A 52 -12.74 2.76 -0.19
C GLN A 52 -11.66 2.70 -1.26
N PRO A 53 -11.45 3.77 -2.05
CA PRO A 53 -10.26 3.92 -2.86
C PRO A 53 -9.03 4.11 -1.98
N THR A 54 -7.93 3.46 -2.35
CA THR A 54 -6.63 3.62 -1.70
C THR A 54 -5.55 3.88 -2.73
N ALA A 55 -4.51 4.62 -2.34
CA ALA A 55 -3.32 4.82 -3.14
C ALA A 55 -2.10 4.73 -2.22
N GLU A 56 -1.08 3.99 -2.64
CA GLU A 56 0.18 3.85 -1.93
C GLU A 56 1.35 4.13 -2.87
N ILE A 57 2.36 4.83 -2.37
CA ILE A 57 3.62 5.08 -3.06
C ILE A 57 4.75 4.68 -2.14
N ASN A 58 5.63 3.81 -2.63
CA ASN A 58 6.86 3.43 -1.94
C ASN A 58 8.06 4.11 -2.62
N VAL A 59 8.99 4.58 -1.79
CA VAL A 59 10.20 5.29 -2.22
C VAL A 59 11.38 4.70 -1.47
N ALA A 60 12.43 4.28 -2.19
CA ALA A 60 13.70 3.89 -1.59
C ALA A 60 14.74 4.98 -1.86
N PHE A 61 15.49 5.40 -0.84
CA PHE A 61 16.56 6.39 -1.00
C PHE A 61 17.90 5.74 -1.33
N SER A 62 17.96 4.41 -1.34
CA SER A 62 19.14 3.61 -1.66
C SER A 62 18.73 2.39 -2.46
N GLU A 63 19.63 1.91 -3.32
CA GLU A 63 19.42 0.69 -4.10
C GLU A 63 19.76 -0.51 -3.22
N ASP A 64 18.84 -1.47 -3.14
CA ASP A 64 19.06 -2.73 -2.43
C ASP A 64 18.73 -3.91 -3.34
N ARG A 65 19.80 -4.54 -3.82
CA ARG A 65 19.71 -5.70 -4.72
C ARG A 65 19.23 -6.96 -4.02
N ARG A 66 19.36 -7.08 -2.69
CA ARG A 66 18.96 -8.29 -1.97
C ARG A 66 17.43 -8.46 -1.93
N ILE A 67 16.73 -7.33 -1.95
CA ILE A 67 15.26 -7.27 -2.00
C ILE A 67 14.75 -6.72 -3.34
N HIS A 68 15.63 -6.64 -4.35
CA HIS A 68 15.34 -6.14 -5.69
C HIS A 68 14.65 -4.76 -5.72
N SER A 69 14.98 -3.89 -4.77
CA SER A 69 14.43 -2.53 -4.68
C SER A 69 15.42 -1.53 -5.27
N GLY A 70 15.02 -0.89 -6.38
CA GLY A 70 15.74 0.24 -6.94
C GLY A 70 15.53 1.53 -6.16
N ALA A 71 16.50 2.44 -6.22
CA ALA A 71 16.38 3.77 -5.64
C ALA A 71 15.37 4.65 -6.41
N GLY A 72 14.79 5.62 -5.71
CA GLY A 72 13.70 6.47 -6.16
C GLY A 72 12.33 5.88 -5.81
N ILE A 73 11.29 6.33 -6.51
CA ILE A 73 9.98 5.68 -6.45
C ILE A 73 10.15 4.28 -7.01
N ASN A 74 9.85 3.25 -6.22
CA ASN A 74 10.02 1.86 -6.61
C ASN A 74 8.69 1.19 -6.97
N THR A 75 7.61 1.54 -6.28
CA THR A 75 6.29 0.92 -6.44
C THR A 75 5.18 1.95 -6.26
N VAL A 76 4.16 1.84 -7.09
CA VAL A 76 2.89 2.57 -6.93
C VAL A 76 1.75 1.56 -6.90
N GLU A 77 0.84 1.74 -5.95
CA GLU A 77 -0.33 0.89 -5.79
C GLU A 77 -1.60 1.73 -5.79
N ALA A 78 -2.65 1.16 -6.38
CA ALA A 78 -4.00 1.69 -6.35
C ALA A 78 -4.95 0.57 -5.97
N GLY A 79 -5.71 0.78 -4.90
CA GLY A 79 -6.73 -0.14 -4.42
C GLY A 79 -8.13 0.44 -4.57
N LEU A 80 -9.11 -0.43 -4.73
CA LEU A 80 -10.50 -0.10 -4.62
C LEU A 80 -11.23 -1.22 -3.90
N ARG A 81 -11.78 -0.91 -2.73
CA ARG A 81 -12.52 -1.87 -1.90
C ARG A 81 -13.97 -1.41 -1.74
N LEU A 82 -14.89 -2.36 -1.88
CA LEU A 82 -16.31 -2.15 -1.61
C LEU A 82 -16.69 -2.97 -0.38
N LYS A 83 -17.08 -2.27 0.69
CA LYS A 83 -17.47 -2.83 1.98
C LYS A 83 -18.98 -2.69 2.17
N TYR A 84 -19.64 -3.78 2.60
CA TYR A 84 -21.06 -3.78 2.93
C TYR A 84 -21.28 -4.11 4.41
N GLU A 85 -21.78 -3.15 5.18
CA GLU A 85 -22.05 -3.28 6.61
C GLU A 85 -23.43 -3.91 6.82
N ILE A 86 -23.47 -5.24 7.02
CA ILE A 86 -24.70 -5.94 7.42
C ILE A 86 -25.10 -5.45 8.81
N ARG A 87 -24.11 -5.37 9.69
CA ARG A 87 -24.12 -4.68 11.00
C ARG A 87 -22.79 -3.96 11.14
N ARG A 88 -22.66 -3.01 12.07
CA ARG A 88 -21.41 -2.23 12.18
C ARG A 88 -20.22 -3.12 12.58
N GLU A 89 -20.52 -4.20 13.29
CA GLU A 89 -19.63 -5.23 13.82
C GLU A 89 -19.31 -6.33 12.80
N PHE A 90 -20.01 -6.37 11.66
CA PHE A 90 -19.84 -7.42 10.65
C PHE A 90 -20.04 -6.87 9.24
N ALA A 91 -18.93 -6.76 8.50
CA ALA A 91 -18.89 -6.13 7.19
C ALA A 91 -18.07 -6.97 6.19
N PRO A 92 -18.71 -7.79 5.33
CA PRO A 92 -18.04 -8.36 4.17
C PRO A 92 -17.54 -7.27 3.21
N TYR A 93 -16.44 -7.56 2.53
CA TYR A 93 -15.89 -6.70 1.50
C TYR A 93 -15.29 -7.48 0.34
N VAL A 94 -15.24 -6.82 -0.81
CA VAL A 94 -14.49 -7.25 -1.99
C VAL A 94 -13.63 -6.09 -2.47
N GLY A 95 -12.53 -6.38 -3.15
CA GLY A 95 -11.64 -5.33 -3.64
C GLY A 95 -10.73 -5.77 -4.77
N LEU A 96 -10.20 -4.77 -5.45
CA LEU A 96 -9.19 -4.89 -6.49
C LEU A 96 -7.97 -4.06 -6.06
N HIS A 97 -6.79 -4.63 -6.21
CA HIS A 97 -5.52 -3.97 -5.94
C HIS A 97 -4.65 -4.10 -7.17
N TYR A 98 -4.25 -2.96 -7.72
CA TYR A 98 -3.29 -2.88 -8.81
C TYR A 98 -1.97 -2.36 -8.28
N GLU A 99 -0.90 -3.10 -8.49
CA GLU A 99 0.46 -2.73 -8.16
C GLU A 99 1.27 -2.56 -9.44
N ARG A 100 2.14 -1.56 -9.47
CA ARG A 100 3.11 -1.37 -10.55
C ARG A 100 4.49 -1.03 -10.00
N LYS A 101 5.47 -1.86 -10.33
CA LYS A 101 6.90 -1.56 -10.17
C LYS A 101 7.30 -0.48 -11.19
N VAL A 102 8.04 0.51 -10.73
CA VAL A 102 8.51 1.64 -11.55
C VAL A 102 10.02 1.86 -11.37
N GLY A 103 10.61 2.75 -12.18
CA GLY A 103 12.02 3.12 -12.07
C GLY A 103 12.99 1.93 -12.18
N ALA A 104 14.03 1.94 -11.36
CA ALA A 104 15.04 0.88 -11.33
C ALA A 104 14.47 -0.47 -10.87
N THR A 105 13.46 -0.46 -9.99
CA THR A 105 12.74 -1.67 -9.54
C THR A 105 12.04 -2.38 -10.70
N ALA A 106 11.43 -1.63 -11.62
CA ALA A 106 10.85 -2.21 -12.83
C ALA A 106 11.92 -2.85 -13.73
N ASN A 107 13.13 -2.28 -13.77
CA ASN A 107 14.23 -2.84 -14.56
C ASN A 107 14.75 -4.14 -13.95
N PHE A 108 14.87 -4.22 -12.62
CA PHE A 108 15.20 -5.49 -11.94
C PHE A 108 14.19 -6.58 -12.27
N ALA A 109 12.89 -6.30 -12.09
CA ALA A 109 11.83 -7.24 -12.43
C ALA A 109 11.92 -7.73 -13.89
N ARG A 110 12.09 -6.84 -14.86
CA ARG A 110 12.23 -7.23 -16.27
C ARG A 110 13.47 -8.08 -16.55
N ASN A 111 14.60 -7.76 -15.92
CA ASN A 111 15.85 -8.51 -16.10
C ASN A 111 15.75 -9.94 -15.57
N GLU A 112 14.87 -10.17 -14.60
CA GLU A 112 14.60 -11.47 -13.99
C GLU A 112 13.42 -12.20 -14.65
N GLY A 113 12.79 -11.59 -15.67
CA GLY A 113 11.62 -12.14 -16.34
C GLY A 113 10.34 -12.08 -15.50
N GLU A 114 10.31 -11.25 -14.45
CA GLU A 114 9.14 -10.99 -13.64
C GLU A 114 8.23 -9.92 -14.27
N ASP A 115 6.94 -10.00 -13.94
CA ASP A 115 5.98 -8.97 -14.30
C ASP A 115 6.26 -7.67 -13.54
N THR A 116 6.08 -6.54 -14.22
CA THR A 116 6.23 -5.21 -13.62
C THR A 116 4.94 -4.68 -13.03
N ASP A 117 3.83 -5.39 -13.22
CA ASP A 117 2.54 -5.06 -12.66
C ASP A 117 1.78 -6.30 -12.21
N SER A 118 0.83 -6.09 -11.30
CA SER A 118 0.04 -7.17 -10.72
C SER A 118 -1.35 -6.65 -10.40
N LEU A 119 -2.38 -7.37 -10.83
CA LEU A 119 -3.76 -7.14 -10.44
C LEU A 119 -4.22 -8.25 -9.51
N ARG A 120 -4.67 -7.89 -8.31
CA ARG A 120 -5.11 -8.83 -7.26
C ARG A 120 -6.57 -8.56 -6.92
N PHE A 121 -7.37 -9.61 -6.91
CA PHE A 121 -8.72 -9.58 -6.36
C PHE A 121 -8.70 -10.09 -4.92
N VAL A 122 -9.39 -9.38 -4.02
CA VAL A 122 -9.46 -9.72 -2.60
C VAL A 122 -10.91 -9.79 -2.19
N ALA A 123 -11.26 -10.78 -1.38
CA ALA A 123 -12.54 -10.87 -0.69
C ALA A 123 -12.28 -11.24 0.76
N GLY A 124 -13.03 -10.61 1.67
CA GLY A 124 -12.82 -10.82 3.09
C GLY A 124 -14.00 -10.34 3.93
N VAL A 125 -13.86 -10.47 5.24
CA VAL A 125 -14.86 -10.02 6.21
C VAL A 125 -14.13 -9.25 7.32
N SER A 126 -14.61 -8.06 7.64
CA SER A 126 -14.19 -7.31 8.81
C SER A 126 -15.19 -7.52 9.94
N PHE A 127 -14.70 -7.78 11.16
CA PHE A 127 -15.53 -7.97 12.34
C PHE A 127 -14.86 -7.43 13.61
N TRP A 128 -15.66 -6.98 14.58
CA TRP A 128 -15.22 -6.51 15.91
C TRP A 128 -16.33 -6.68 16.96
N PHE A 129 -16.01 -6.58 18.27
CA PHE A 129 -16.92 -6.80 19.39
C PHE A 129 -16.77 -5.75 20.49
#